data_AF-A0A6J4FD77-F1
#
_entry.id   AF-A0A6J4FD77-F1
#
_cell.length_a   1.000
_cell.length_b   1.000
_cell.length_c   1.000
_cell.angle_alpha   90.00
_cell.angle_beta   90.00
_cell.angle_gamma   90.00
#
_symmetry.space_group_name_H-M   'P 1'
#
loop_
_entity.id
_entity.type
_entity.pdbx_description
1 polymer ?
#
loop_
_entity_poly.entity_id
_entity_poly.type
_entity_poly.pdbx_seq_one_letter_code
_entity_poly.pdbx_strand_id
1 'polypeptide(L)'
;MNLSKQIMTWTKVCAGWVLWPAAVAFFLAAAVPARAEAPGLGLPLDCRLGETCWLMNYVDTDPGPAAADFRCRARSYDGHGGTDFAVRDRTVAATVVAAAAGTVAGLRDGEPDGAFLAGGRSSVASRECGNGVVLRHGDGWETQYCHLSPGSVTVTSGQAVTAGTPLGRVGLSGMSEFPHVHLELRHQGRRIDPFTGGAADGGCGTAGNGLWRDPLPYQGATLYAAGFADRVPDKDALKRDAATPATLSKAAPALVLWGALFGIEGGDVVRLTLTAPDGTERLRRDADPAARTQAWRFEAAGIKAPAGGLAAGTWRGTVELRRGGAVVEARSVAVEVRP
;
A
#
# COMPACT_ATOMS: atom_id res chain seq x y z
N MET A 1 -16.08 -26.06 -95.90
CA MET A 1 -14.77 -26.12 -96.57
C MET A 1 -13.76 -26.72 -95.60
N ASN A 2 -13.06 -27.74 -96.09
CA ASN A 2 -11.85 -28.43 -95.62
C ASN A 2 -11.76 -29.11 -94.24
N LEU A 3 -11.64 -30.44 -94.38
CA LEU A 3 -11.07 -31.44 -93.49
C LEU A 3 -9.65 -31.08 -93.01
N SER A 4 -9.27 -31.53 -91.81
CA SER A 4 -8.19 -32.53 -91.70
C SER A 4 -8.29 -33.30 -90.37
N LYS A 5 -8.02 -34.60 -90.46
CA LYS A 5 -8.12 -35.62 -89.41
C LYS A 5 -6.88 -35.58 -88.52
N GLN A 6 -7.02 -35.94 -87.24
CA GLN A 6 -6.02 -36.76 -86.57
C GLN A 6 -6.67 -37.73 -85.57
N ILE A 7 -6.23 -38.98 -85.69
CA ILE A 7 -6.62 -40.16 -84.93
C ILE A 7 -5.73 -40.20 -83.68
N MET A 8 -6.31 -40.47 -82.50
CA MET A 8 -5.52 -41.03 -81.41
C MET A 8 -6.34 -41.95 -80.50
N THR A 9 -5.72 -43.08 -80.26
CA THR A 9 -6.09 -44.33 -79.60
C THR A 9 -6.68 -44.21 -78.19
N TRP A 10 -7.65 -45.10 -77.93
CA TRP A 10 -8.24 -45.35 -76.61
C TRP A 10 -7.40 -46.38 -75.84
N THR A 11 -6.93 -46.02 -74.64
CA THR A 11 -6.46 -46.95 -73.62
C THR A 11 -7.29 -46.75 -72.35
N LYS A 12 -8.18 -47.70 -72.06
CA LYS A 12 -8.90 -47.79 -70.79
C LYS A 12 -7.90 -48.25 -69.71
N VAL A 13 -7.66 -47.40 -68.72
CA VAL A 13 -7.00 -47.78 -67.47
C VAL A 13 -8.09 -48.13 -66.46
N CYS A 14 -8.14 -49.39 -66.04
CA CYS A 14 -8.95 -49.82 -64.90
C CYS A 14 -8.30 -49.32 -63.61
N ALA A 15 -8.94 -48.37 -62.93
CA ALA A 15 -8.53 -47.95 -61.59
C ALA A 15 -9.14 -48.90 -60.54
N GLY A 16 -8.30 -49.73 -59.93
CA GLY A 16 -8.63 -50.54 -58.76
C GLY A 16 -8.74 -49.65 -57.51
N TRP A 17 -9.83 -49.78 -56.78
CA TRP A 17 -10.04 -49.10 -55.51
C TRP A 17 -9.37 -49.93 -54.41
N VAL A 18 -8.26 -49.44 -53.86
CA VAL A 18 -7.67 -49.97 -52.63
C VAL A 18 -8.22 -49.15 -51.46
N LEU A 19 -9.10 -49.77 -50.68
CA LEU A 19 -9.58 -49.21 -49.40
C LEU A 19 -8.43 -49.28 -48.37
N TRP A 20 -7.85 -48.14 -48.01
CA TRP A 20 -7.02 -48.00 -46.81
C TRP A 20 -7.92 -47.82 -45.59
N PRO A 21 -7.73 -48.57 -44.49
CA PRO A 21 -8.39 -48.27 -43.23
C PRO A 21 -7.76 -46.98 -42.67
N ALA A 22 -8.56 -45.92 -42.57
CA ALA A 22 -8.17 -44.72 -41.85
C ALA A 22 -8.05 -45.07 -40.36
N ALA A 23 -6.82 -45.27 -39.87
CA ALA A 23 -6.54 -45.33 -38.45
C ALA A 23 -6.81 -43.95 -37.85
N VAL A 24 -7.96 -43.79 -37.20
CA VAL A 24 -8.27 -42.62 -36.38
C VAL A 24 -7.40 -42.70 -35.13
N ALA A 25 -6.26 -42.01 -35.16
CA ALA A 25 -5.42 -41.83 -33.99
C ALA A 25 -6.16 -40.92 -32.99
N PHE A 26 -6.74 -41.53 -31.96
CA PHE A 26 -7.30 -40.81 -30.81
C PHE A 26 -6.12 -40.22 -30.02
N PHE A 27 -5.77 -38.97 -30.33
CA PHE A 27 -4.85 -38.20 -29.47
C PHE A 27 -5.55 -37.93 -28.15
N LEU A 28 -5.32 -38.80 -27.16
CA LEU A 28 -5.52 -38.47 -25.75
C LEU A 28 -4.59 -37.30 -25.44
N ALA A 29 -5.12 -36.08 -25.54
CA ALA A 29 -4.47 -34.91 -24.97
C ALA A 29 -4.42 -35.14 -23.46
N ALA A 30 -3.28 -35.61 -22.97
CA ALA A 30 -3.00 -35.61 -21.55
C ALA A 30 -3.08 -34.15 -21.11
N ALA A 31 -4.14 -33.80 -20.38
CA ALA A 31 -4.25 -32.51 -19.72
C ALA A 31 -3.13 -32.47 -18.69
N VAL A 32 -1.98 -31.91 -19.09
CA VAL A 32 -0.95 -31.50 -18.15
C VAL A 32 -1.65 -30.54 -17.20
N PRO A 33 -1.65 -30.78 -15.88
CA PRO A 33 -2.21 -29.80 -14.96
C PRO A 33 -1.43 -28.51 -15.17
N ALA A 34 -2.12 -27.49 -15.69
CA ALA A 34 -1.56 -26.16 -15.74
C ALA A 34 -1.18 -25.80 -14.30
N ARG A 35 0.12 -25.66 -14.02
CA ARG A 35 0.54 -25.04 -12.77
C ARG A 35 -0.15 -23.69 -12.72
N ALA A 36 -0.96 -23.45 -11.70
CA ALA A 36 -1.60 -22.14 -11.59
C ALA A 36 -0.49 -21.13 -11.44
N GLU A 37 -0.44 -20.16 -12.35
CA GLU A 37 0.55 -19.10 -12.32
C GLU A 37 0.36 -18.29 -11.03
N ALA A 38 1.45 -17.74 -10.50
CA ALA A 38 1.38 -16.89 -9.31
C ALA A 38 0.37 -15.75 -9.56
N PRO A 39 -0.45 -15.37 -8.57
CA PRO A 39 -1.47 -14.36 -8.77
C PRO A 39 -0.80 -13.01 -9.06
N GLY A 40 -1.08 -12.44 -10.23
CA GLY A 40 -0.76 -11.04 -10.47
C GLY A 40 -1.62 -10.15 -9.57
N LEU A 41 -0.99 -9.33 -8.74
CA LEU A 41 -1.62 -8.45 -7.76
C LEU A 41 -1.87 -7.05 -8.32
N GLY A 42 -3.00 -6.45 -7.98
CA GLY A 42 -3.26 -5.02 -8.11
C GLY A 42 -3.21 -4.35 -6.74
N LEU A 43 -3.30 -3.01 -6.72
CA LEU A 43 -3.41 -2.26 -5.47
C LEU A 43 -4.59 -2.78 -4.62
N PRO A 44 -4.38 -3.05 -3.31
CA PRO A 44 -5.43 -3.56 -2.43
C PRO A 44 -6.37 -2.45 -1.91
N LEU A 45 -6.25 -1.23 -2.46
CA LEU A 45 -7.04 -0.06 -2.13
C LEU A 45 -7.51 0.64 -3.40
N ASP A 46 -8.75 1.11 -3.39
CA ASP A 46 -9.25 2.08 -4.36
C ASP A 46 -8.69 3.48 -4.02
N CYS A 47 -7.49 3.76 -4.52
CA CYS A 47 -6.76 4.98 -4.22
C CYS A 47 -5.75 5.35 -5.32
N ARG A 48 -5.24 6.58 -5.25
CA ARG A 48 -4.12 7.06 -6.05
C ARG A 48 -2.86 7.03 -5.19
N LEU A 49 -1.95 6.10 -5.49
CA LEU A 49 -0.71 5.93 -4.74
C LEU A 49 0.17 7.19 -4.82
N GLY A 50 0.64 7.67 -3.68
CA GLY A 50 1.38 8.94 -3.54
C GLY A 50 0.48 10.16 -3.30
N GLU A 51 -0.82 10.06 -3.55
CA GLU A 51 -1.76 11.18 -3.43
C GLU A 51 -2.80 10.98 -2.33
N THR A 52 -3.51 9.85 -2.36
CA THR A 52 -4.59 9.51 -1.41
C THR A 52 -4.26 8.29 -0.55
N CYS A 53 -3.26 7.50 -0.94
CA CYS A 53 -2.68 6.41 -0.16
C CYS A 53 -1.16 6.33 -0.36
N TRP A 54 -0.44 5.70 0.55
CA TRP A 54 1.02 5.59 0.53
C TRP A 54 1.50 4.19 0.96
N LEU A 55 2.58 3.72 0.36
CA LEU A 55 3.31 2.54 0.84
C LEU A 55 4.03 2.91 2.12
N MET A 56 3.63 2.29 3.21
CA MET A 56 4.11 2.65 4.52
C MET A 56 5.14 1.66 5.07
N ASN A 57 4.91 0.36 4.99
CA ASN A 57 5.92 -0.64 5.36
C ASN A 57 5.92 -1.73 4.29
N TYR A 58 7.10 -2.30 4.06
CA TYR A 58 7.28 -3.49 3.24
C TYR A 58 7.39 -4.71 4.13
N VAL A 59 7.41 -5.88 3.52
CA VAL A 59 7.64 -7.14 4.21
C VAL A 59 9.03 -7.10 4.87
N ASP A 60 9.10 -7.58 6.10
CA ASP A 60 10.39 -7.85 6.74
C ASP A 60 11.03 -9.09 6.12
N THR A 61 12.21 -8.88 5.54
CA THR A 61 13.02 -9.91 4.89
C THR A 61 14.21 -10.34 5.74
N ASP A 62 14.47 -9.62 6.85
CA ASP A 62 15.51 -9.95 7.80
C ASP A 62 14.91 -10.79 8.95
N PRO A 63 15.41 -11.99 9.25
CA PRO A 63 14.94 -12.78 10.39
C PRO A 63 15.38 -12.22 11.75
N GLY A 64 16.28 -11.22 11.78
CA GLY A 64 16.78 -10.58 12.98
C GLY A 64 16.02 -9.31 13.38
N PRO A 65 16.26 -8.79 14.61
CA PRO A 65 15.49 -7.69 15.18
C PRO A 65 15.75 -6.32 14.53
N ALA A 66 16.70 -6.23 13.58
CA ALA A 66 16.99 -5.00 12.85
C ALA A 66 15.88 -4.66 11.85
N ALA A 67 15.24 -5.69 11.27
CA ALA A 67 14.29 -5.64 10.18
C ALA A 67 14.83 -4.97 8.89
N ALA A 68 14.49 -5.53 7.74
CA ALA A 68 14.86 -4.94 6.46
C ALA A 68 13.83 -5.24 5.39
N ASP A 69 13.53 -4.24 4.56
CA ASP A 69 12.77 -4.49 3.33
C ASP A 69 13.62 -5.18 2.26
N PHE A 70 12.99 -5.58 1.15
CA PHE A 70 13.65 -6.22 0.01
C PHE A 70 14.81 -5.42 -0.60
N ARG A 71 14.93 -4.11 -0.32
CA ARG A 71 16.04 -3.25 -0.76
C ARG A 71 17.10 -3.01 0.31
N CYS A 72 17.07 -3.77 1.39
CA CYS A 72 17.96 -3.62 2.54
C CYS A 72 17.83 -2.24 3.20
N ARG A 73 16.63 -1.66 3.20
CA ARG A 73 16.34 -0.40 3.88
C ARG A 73 15.44 -0.64 5.08
N ALA A 74 15.46 0.33 5.97
CA ALA A 74 14.71 0.30 7.22
C ALA A 74 13.24 0.75 7.03
N ARG A 75 12.57 0.26 5.98
CA ARG A 75 11.13 0.47 5.71
C ARG A 75 10.30 -0.76 6.10
N SER A 76 10.68 -1.37 7.21
CA SER A 76 9.98 -2.47 7.84
C SER A 76 10.21 -2.42 9.35
N TYR A 77 9.65 -3.37 10.08
CA TYR A 77 9.93 -3.59 11.50
C TYR A 77 9.90 -5.09 11.79
N ASP A 78 10.52 -5.49 12.92
CA ASP A 78 10.74 -6.89 13.27
C ASP A 78 9.46 -7.72 13.19
N GLY A 79 9.47 -8.72 12.31
CA GLY A 79 8.39 -9.68 12.09
C GLY A 79 7.25 -9.17 11.21
N HIS A 80 7.37 -7.98 10.62
CA HIS A 80 6.33 -7.40 9.77
C HIS A 80 6.05 -8.27 8.53
N GLY A 81 4.80 -8.71 8.39
CA GLY A 81 4.47 -9.81 7.50
C GLY A 81 3.91 -9.50 6.14
N GLY A 82 3.73 -8.22 5.83
CA GLY A 82 2.99 -7.81 4.66
C GLY A 82 3.45 -6.45 4.18
N THR A 83 2.68 -5.90 3.27
CA THR A 83 2.85 -4.53 2.80
C THR A 83 1.70 -3.68 3.32
N ASP A 84 2.03 -2.56 3.94
CA ASP A 84 1.04 -1.64 4.50
C ASP A 84 0.76 -0.49 3.54
N PHE A 85 -0.51 -0.28 3.24
CA PHE A 85 -0.98 0.83 2.43
C PHE A 85 -1.78 1.79 3.31
N ALA A 86 -1.13 2.87 3.73
CA ALA A 86 -1.69 3.86 4.65
C ALA A 86 -2.53 4.89 3.91
N VAL A 87 -3.55 5.41 4.59
CA VAL A 87 -4.40 6.50 4.10
C VAL A 87 -4.33 7.68 5.07
N ARG A 88 -4.44 8.91 4.55
CA ARG A 88 -4.46 10.11 5.40
C ARG A 88 -5.84 10.34 6.00
N ASP A 89 -6.85 10.10 5.19
CA ASP A 89 -8.25 10.38 5.47
C ASP A 89 -9.08 9.13 5.17
N ARG A 90 -9.73 8.61 6.21
CA ARG A 90 -10.59 7.42 6.14
C ARG A 90 -11.87 7.65 5.33
N THR A 91 -12.16 8.87 4.88
CA THR A 91 -13.35 9.19 4.10
C THR A 91 -13.09 9.22 2.59
N VAL A 92 -11.84 9.47 2.15
CA VAL A 92 -11.49 9.70 0.74
C VAL A 92 -10.77 8.51 0.08
N ALA A 93 -10.20 7.57 0.85
CA ALA A 93 -9.44 6.42 0.31
C ALA A 93 -9.74 5.11 1.08
N ALA A 94 -11.00 4.87 1.41
CA ALA A 94 -11.34 3.85 2.39
C ALA A 94 -11.57 2.45 1.81
N THR A 95 -11.90 2.28 0.53
CA THR A 95 -12.36 0.97 0.06
C THR A 95 -11.19 0.02 -0.15
N VAL A 96 -11.16 -1.05 0.64
CA VAL A 96 -10.27 -2.19 0.44
C VAL A 96 -10.85 -3.06 -0.66
N VAL A 97 -10.03 -3.38 -1.66
CA VAL A 97 -10.44 -4.17 -2.82
C VAL A 97 -9.55 -5.41 -2.96
N ALA A 98 -10.08 -6.46 -3.57
CA ALA A 98 -9.31 -7.67 -3.84
C ALA A 98 -8.15 -7.37 -4.81
N ALA A 99 -6.91 -7.62 -4.38
CA ALA A 99 -5.72 -7.44 -5.21
C ALA A 99 -5.72 -8.40 -6.42
N ALA A 100 -6.27 -9.61 -6.26
CA ALA A 100 -6.40 -10.62 -7.29
C ALA A 100 -7.72 -11.38 -7.16
N ALA A 101 -8.15 -12.04 -8.25
CA ALA A 101 -9.33 -12.91 -8.23
C ALA A 101 -9.10 -14.12 -7.32
N GLY A 102 -10.13 -14.57 -6.62
CA GLY A 102 -10.01 -15.70 -5.70
C GLY A 102 -11.33 -16.02 -4.99
N THR A 103 -11.26 -16.94 -4.03
CA THR A 103 -12.40 -17.36 -3.20
C THR A 103 -12.16 -16.95 -1.76
N VAL A 104 -13.15 -16.36 -1.11
CA VAL A 104 -13.09 -16.01 0.32
C VAL A 104 -12.96 -17.27 1.17
N ALA A 105 -11.80 -17.44 1.81
CA ALA A 105 -11.47 -18.60 2.63
C ALA A 105 -11.63 -18.34 4.13
N GLY A 106 -11.57 -17.08 4.53
CA GLY A 106 -11.74 -16.66 5.92
C GLY A 106 -12.13 -15.20 6.02
N LEU A 107 -12.87 -14.86 7.06
CA LEU A 107 -13.24 -13.48 7.37
C LEU A 107 -13.32 -13.28 8.87
N ARG A 108 -13.13 -12.04 9.30
CA ARG A 108 -13.45 -11.58 10.66
C ARG A 108 -14.02 -10.18 10.55
N ASP A 109 -15.10 -9.92 11.28
CA ASP A 109 -15.69 -8.59 11.40
C ASP A 109 -16.22 -8.36 12.84
N GLY A 110 -16.29 -7.10 13.26
CA GLY A 110 -16.78 -6.67 14.57
C GLY A 110 -15.70 -6.31 15.60
N GLU A 111 -14.41 -6.49 15.30
CA GLU A 111 -13.32 -6.03 16.17
C GLU A 111 -13.29 -4.49 16.23
N PRO A 112 -13.28 -3.88 17.43
CA PRO A 112 -13.29 -2.43 17.54
C PRO A 112 -11.98 -1.82 17.02
N ASP A 113 -12.10 -0.64 16.43
CA ASP A 113 -10.95 0.20 16.09
C ASP A 113 -10.24 0.70 17.35
N GLY A 114 -8.91 0.78 17.31
CA GLY A 114 -8.10 1.42 18.34
C GLY A 114 -7.88 0.60 19.61
N ALA A 115 -8.30 -0.67 19.64
CA ALA A 115 -8.05 -1.57 20.77
C ALA A 115 -6.55 -1.63 21.15
N PHE A 116 -5.68 -1.79 20.14
CA PHE A 116 -4.23 -1.82 20.35
C PHE A 116 -3.67 -0.50 20.91
N LEU A 117 -4.18 0.66 20.46
CA LEU A 117 -3.76 1.95 20.98
C LEU A 117 -4.18 2.14 22.45
N ALA A 118 -5.34 1.61 22.84
CA ALA A 118 -5.87 1.73 24.20
C ALA A 118 -5.25 0.75 25.20
N GLY A 119 -4.96 -0.48 24.76
CA GLY A 119 -4.57 -1.58 25.66
C GLY A 119 -3.28 -2.32 25.29
N GLY A 120 -2.56 -1.90 24.25
CA GLY A 120 -1.32 -2.52 23.80
C GLY A 120 -1.50 -3.93 23.23
N ARG A 121 -0.39 -4.68 23.09
CA ARG A 121 -0.36 -5.97 22.40
C ARG A 121 -1.30 -7.02 23.01
N SER A 122 -1.45 -7.07 24.32
CA SER A 122 -2.33 -8.03 24.99
C SER A 122 -3.82 -7.82 24.65
N SER A 123 -4.23 -6.59 24.34
CA SER A 123 -5.61 -6.26 23.98
C SER A 123 -6.07 -6.85 22.64
N VAL A 124 -5.13 -7.27 21.79
CA VAL A 124 -5.39 -7.80 20.44
C VAL A 124 -4.77 -9.17 20.20
N ALA A 125 -4.39 -9.89 21.26
CA ALA A 125 -3.82 -11.22 21.14
C ALA A 125 -4.77 -12.17 20.40
N SER A 126 -4.26 -12.94 19.43
CA SER A 126 -5.04 -13.81 18.52
C SER A 126 -6.01 -13.06 17.58
N ARG A 127 -6.01 -11.73 17.63
CA ARG A 127 -6.81 -10.80 16.83
C ARG A 127 -5.90 -9.75 16.19
N GLU A 128 -4.63 -10.07 15.95
CA GLU A 128 -3.61 -9.13 15.47
C GLU A 128 -4.01 -8.55 14.11
N CYS A 129 -4.57 -9.37 13.22
CA CYS A 129 -5.12 -8.92 11.93
C CYS A 129 -6.37 -8.02 12.07
N GLY A 130 -7.04 -8.00 13.23
CA GLY A 130 -8.31 -7.30 13.41
C GLY A 130 -9.38 -7.87 12.50
N ASN A 131 -10.25 -7.00 11.98
CA ASN A 131 -11.19 -7.34 10.92
C ASN A 131 -10.44 -7.53 9.61
N GLY A 132 -10.83 -8.52 8.84
CA GLY A 132 -10.08 -8.88 7.65
C GLY A 132 -10.71 -9.96 6.80
N VAL A 133 -10.11 -10.18 5.64
CA VAL A 133 -10.52 -11.16 4.64
C VAL A 133 -9.30 -11.95 4.20
N VAL A 134 -9.46 -13.26 3.99
CA VAL A 134 -8.47 -14.12 3.35
C VAL A 134 -9.04 -14.61 2.03
N LEU A 135 -8.31 -14.41 0.94
CA LEU A 135 -8.65 -14.92 -0.39
C LEU A 135 -7.69 -16.02 -0.79
N ARG A 136 -8.23 -17.10 -1.36
CA ARG A 136 -7.49 -18.20 -2.01
C ARG A 136 -7.50 -18.03 -3.52
N HIS A 137 -6.32 -18.08 -4.14
CA HIS A 137 -6.14 -17.83 -5.58
C HIS A 137 -5.93 -19.11 -6.41
N GLY A 138 -5.54 -20.21 -5.77
CA GLY A 138 -5.16 -21.47 -6.42
C GLY A 138 -3.73 -21.89 -6.05
N ASP A 139 -3.38 -23.16 -6.23
CA ASP A 139 -2.03 -23.72 -5.97
C ASP A 139 -1.41 -23.33 -4.60
N GLY A 140 -2.25 -23.14 -3.59
CA GLY A 140 -1.80 -22.74 -2.25
C GLY A 140 -1.45 -21.26 -2.08
N TRP A 141 -1.75 -20.40 -3.07
CA TRP A 141 -1.63 -18.94 -2.95
C TRP A 141 -2.79 -18.33 -2.18
N GLU A 142 -2.46 -17.44 -1.26
CA GLU A 142 -3.39 -16.73 -0.39
C GLU A 142 -3.01 -15.25 -0.24
N THR A 143 -3.99 -14.36 -0.26
CA THR A 143 -3.83 -12.97 0.23
C THR A 143 -4.66 -12.76 1.48
N GLN A 144 -4.11 -12.06 2.46
CA GLN A 144 -4.79 -11.67 3.70
C GLN A 144 -4.81 -10.15 3.81
N TYR A 145 -6.00 -9.59 4.01
CA TYR A 145 -6.27 -8.16 4.16
C TYR A 145 -6.68 -7.92 5.60
N CYS A 146 -5.92 -7.10 6.33
CA CYS A 146 -6.12 -6.85 7.75
C CYS A 146 -6.45 -5.39 8.06
N HIS A 147 -6.87 -5.16 9.31
CA HIS A 147 -7.17 -3.85 9.89
C HIS A 147 -8.38 -3.14 9.27
N LEU A 148 -9.37 -3.91 8.79
CA LEU A 148 -10.60 -3.34 8.24
C LEU A 148 -11.46 -2.70 9.35
N SER A 149 -12.31 -1.76 8.96
CA SER A 149 -13.24 -1.07 9.86
C SER A 149 -14.31 -2.05 10.34
N PRO A 150 -14.71 -2.01 11.63
CA PRO A 150 -15.80 -2.84 12.13
C PRO A 150 -17.10 -2.60 11.36
N GLY A 151 -17.80 -3.70 11.05
CA GLY A 151 -19.06 -3.71 10.30
C GLY A 151 -18.89 -3.33 8.83
N SER A 152 -17.68 -3.34 8.28
CA SER A 152 -17.42 -2.92 6.90
C SER A 152 -17.20 -4.07 5.94
N VAL A 153 -17.03 -5.31 6.40
CA VAL A 153 -16.76 -6.43 5.50
C VAL A 153 -18.00 -6.73 4.66
N THR A 154 -17.87 -6.68 3.33
CA THR A 154 -19.00 -6.77 2.39
C THR A 154 -19.13 -8.13 1.70
N VAL A 155 -18.18 -9.04 1.92
CA VAL A 155 -18.13 -10.37 1.30
C VAL A 155 -18.48 -11.48 2.28
N THR A 156 -18.84 -12.65 1.75
CA THR A 156 -19.20 -13.83 2.55
C THR A 156 -18.25 -15.01 2.30
N SER A 157 -18.18 -15.93 3.26
CA SER A 157 -17.34 -17.14 3.14
C SER A 157 -17.72 -17.97 1.91
N GLY A 158 -16.73 -18.41 1.14
CA GLY A 158 -16.92 -19.17 -0.10
C GLY A 158 -17.27 -18.33 -1.32
N GLN A 159 -17.47 -17.01 -1.17
CA GLN A 159 -17.74 -16.12 -2.30
C GLN A 159 -16.53 -16.05 -3.25
N ALA A 160 -16.76 -16.26 -4.54
CA ALA A 160 -15.79 -15.96 -5.58
C ALA A 160 -15.78 -14.45 -5.87
N VAL A 161 -14.59 -13.86 -5.97
CA VAL A 161 -14.37 -12.44 -6.23
C VAL A 161 -13.39 -12.26 -7.38
N THR A 162 -13.49 -11.14 -8.09
CA THR A 162 -12.50 -10.73 -9.09
C THR A 162 -11.56 -9.68 -8.51
N ALA A 163 -10.42 -9.43 -9.17
CA ALA A 163 -9.60 -8.28 -8.81
C ALA A 163 -10.45 -6.99 -8.84
N GLY A 164 -10.26 -6.11 -7.86
CA GLY A 164 -11.03 -4.88 -7.70
C GLY A 164 -12.38 -5.03 -6.98
N THR A 165 -12.85 -6.26 -6.67
CA THR A 165 -14.07 -6.43 -5.87
C THR A 165 -13.91 -5.80 -4.47
N PRO A 166 -14.85 -4.93 -4.02
CA PRO A 166 -14.83 -4.39 -2.66
C PRO A 166 -14.92 -5.49 -1.59
N LEU A 167 -14.00 -5.44 -0.63
CA LEU A 167 -13.93 -6.37 0.50
C LEU A 167 -14.40 -5.73 1.81
N GLY A 168 -14.15 -4.43 1.96
CA GLY A 168 -14.61 -3.64 3.09
C GLY A 168 -13.97 -2.26 3.10
N ARG A 169 -13.84 -1.64 4.29
CA ARG A 169 -13.23 -0.32 4.45
C ARG A 169 -11.98 -0.35 5.33
N VAL A 170 -11.02 0.53 5.07
CA VAL A 170 -9.85 0.77 5.91
C VAL A 170 -10.30 1.15 7.33
N GLY A 171 -9.72 0.45 8.30
CA GLY A 171 -9.99 0.62 9.71
C GLY A 171 -8.74 0.88 10.53
N LEU A 172 -8.86 0.60 11.82
CA LEU A 172 -7.82 0.67 12.83
C LEU A 172 -7.98 -0.50 13.82
N SER A 173 -8.57 -1.61 13.38
CA SER A 173 -8.80 -2.79 14.21
C SER A 173 -7.54 -3.66 14.27
N GLY A 174 -7.43 -4.49 15.31
CA GLY A 174 -6.25 -5.33 15.51
C GLY A 174 -5.01 -4.55 15.90
N MET A 175 -3.83 -5.11 15.61
CA MET A 175 -2.52 -4.57 15.94
C MET A 175 -2.11 -3.46 14.94
N SER A 176 -2.88 -2.37 14.93
CA SER A 176 -2.68 -1.23 14.05
C SER A 176 -2.62 0.07 14.86
N GLU A 177 -1.70 0.97 14.49
CA GLU A 177 -1.53 2.26 15.17
C GLU A 177 -2.08 3.46 14.38
N PHE A 178 -2.37 3.29 13.09
CA PHE A 178 -2.88 4.33 12.19
C PHE A 178 -3.68 3.65 11.05
N PRO A 179 -4.60 4.36 10.36
CA PRO A 179 -5.41 3.77 9.30
C PRO A 179 -4.60 3.29 8.09
N HIS A 180 -4.69 1.99 7.81
CA HIS A 180 -4.10 1.35 6.65
C HIS A 180 -4.80 0.02 6.35
N VAL A 181 -4.57 -0.54 5.16
CA VAL A 181 -4.74 -1.98 4.94
C VAL A 181 -3.36 -2.64 4.94
N HIS A 182 -3.25 -3.74 5.68
CA HIS A 182 -2.10 -4.62 5.62
C HIS A 182 -2.42 -5.78 4.66
N LEU A 183 -1.60 -5.95 3.63
CA LEU A 183 -1.69 -7.04 2.67
C LEU A 183 -0.54 -8.03 2.90
N GLU A 184 -0.86 -9.23 3.36
CA GLU A 184 0.08 -10.35 3.42
C GLU A 184 -0.17 -11.32 2.27
N LEU A 185 0.91 -11.74 1.61
CA LEU A 185 0.89 -12.75 0.55
C LEU A 185 1.55 -14.03 1.05
N ARG A 186 0.90 -15.17 0.85
CA ARG A 186 1.42 -16.48 1.19
C ARG A 186 1.32 -17.46 0.03
N HIS A 187 2.27 -18.39 -0.04
CA HIS A 187 2.24 -19.53 -0.94
C HIS A 187 2.61 -20.79 -0.16
N GLN A 188 1.70 -21.77 -0.13
CA GLN A 188 1.85 -23.02 0.63
C GLN A 188 2.20 -22.77 2.11
N GLY A 189 1.56 -21.76 2.71
CA GLY A 189 1.78 -21.36 4.10
C GLY A 189 3.05 -20.54 4.36
N ARG A 190 3.92 -20.34 3.36
CA ARG A 190 5.12 -19.49 3.47
C ARG A 190 4.80 -18.07 3.06
N ARG A 191 5.34 -17.09 3.80
CA ARG A 191 5.25 -15.66 3.47
C ARG A 191 6.08 -15.34 2.23
N ILE A 192 5.48 -14.59 1.32
CA ILE A 192 6.09 -14.15 0.06
C ILE A 192 6.15 -12.63 0.06
N ASP A 193 7.29 -12.07 -0.34
CA ASP A 193 7.40 -10.64 -0.60
C ASP A 193 6.82 -10.32 -2.00
N PRO A 194 5.75 -9.51 -2.12
CA PRO A 194 5.13 -9.22 -3.40
C PRO A 194 6.01 -8.37 -4.34
N PHE A 195 7.06 -7.71 -3.85
CA PHE A 195 8.00 -6.93 -4.66
C PHE A 195 9.11 -7.78 -5.28
N THR A 196 9.41 -8.95 -4.71
CA THR A 196 10.39 -9.90 -5.27
C THR A 196 9.72 -11.13 -5.90
N GLY A 197 8.56 -11.52 -5.39
CA GLY A 197 7.91 -12.80 -5.69
C GLY A 197 8.55 -13.99 -4.97
N GLY A 198 9.60 -13.75 -4.17
CA GLY A 198 10.34 -14.75 -3.42
C GLY A 198 9.85 -14.88 -1.98
N ALA A 199 10.32 -15.93 -1.29
CA ALA A 199 10.07 -16.09 0.12
C ALA A 199 10.75 -14.96 0.94
N ALA A 200 10.05 -14.49 1.96
CA ALA A 200 10.49 -13.36 2.79
C ALA A 200 11.49 -13.74 3.89
N ASP A 201 12.12 -14.91 3.84
CA ASP A 201 13.06 -15.42 4.84
C ASP A 201 14.51 -15.54 4.33
N GLY A 202 14.77 -15.10 3.09
CA GLY A 202 16.08 -15.23 2.43
C GLY A 202 17.04 -14.06 2.62
N GLY A 203 16.66 -13.01 3.36
CA GLY A 203 17.40 -11.75 3.43
C GLY A 203 17.02 -10.77 2.32
N CYS A 204 17.46 -9.52 2.50
CA CYS A 204 17.19 -8.42 1.59
C CYS A 204 18.14 -8.39 0.38
N GLY A 205 17.83 -7.56 -0.63
CA GLY A 205 18.66 -7.38 -1.82
C GLY A 205 18.44 -8.45 -2.91
N THR A 206 17.50 -9.36 -2.68
CA THR A 206 17.11 -10.38 -3.64
C THR A 206 16.40 -9.74 -4.83
N ALA A 207 16.97 -9.89 -6.02
CA ALA A 207 16.33 -9.47 -7.26
C ALA A 207 15.19 -10.45 -7.62
N GLY A 208 14.06 -9.90 -8.08
CA GLY A 208 12.93 -10.67 -8.57
C GLY A 208 12.01 -9.80 -9.42
N ASN A 209 11.06 -10.43 -10.11
CA ASN A 209 10.16 -9.73 -11.03
C ASN A 209 8.92 -9.14 -10.33
N GLY A 210 8.80 -9.34 -9.01
CA GLY A 210 7.61 -8.97 -8.24
C GLY A 210 6.36 -9.70 -8.74
N LEU A 211 5.25 -9.48 -8.04
CA LEU A 211 3.96 -10.06 -8.37
C LEU A 211 2.89 -8.99 -8.66
N TRP A 212 3.27 -7.71 -8.67
CA TRP A 212 2.38 -6.63 -9.06
C TRP A 212 2.16 -6.63 -10.58
N ARG A 213 0.90 -6.65 -11.03
CA ARG A 213 0.53 -6.54 -12.46
C ARG A 213 1.09 -5.25 -13.06
N ASP A 214 0.93 -4.16 -12.32
CA ASP A 214 1.56 -2.87 -12.59
C ASP A 214 2.63 -2.63 -11.51
N PRO A 215 3.93 -2.66 -11.85
CA PRO A 215 5.00 -2.52 -10.87
C PRO A 215 4.86 -1.24 -10.05
N LEU A 216 4.76 -1.39 -8.73
CA LEU A 216 4.68 -0.26 -7.82
C LEU A 216 6.06 0.36 -7.59
N PRO A 217 6.19 1.70 -7.62
CA PRO A 217 7.46 2.35 -7.32
C PRO A 217 7.82 2.14 -5.85
N TYR A 218 9.11 1.95 -5.59
CA TYR A 218 9.61 1.93 -4.21
C TYR A 218 9.51 3.33 -3.60
N GLN A 219 8.76 3.44 -2.51
CA GLN A 219 8.67 4.61 -1.64
C GLN A 219 9.58 4.43 -0.42
N GLY A 220 10.64 5.24 -0.35
CA GLY A 220 11.50 5.37 0.82
C GLY A 220 10.80 6.15 1.93
N ALA A 221 11.53 7.07 2.58
CA ALA A 221 10.91 7.95 3.56
C ALA A 221 9.84 8.82 2.90
N THR A 222 8.68 8.97 3.54
CA THR A 222 7.50 9.61 2.96
C THR A 222 6.89 10.58 3.95
N LEU A 223 6.64 11.82 3.51
CA LEU A 223 5.97 12.85 4.30
C LEU A 223 4.47 12.83 3.99
N TYR A 224 3.80 11.84 4.59
CA TYR A 224 2.42 11.51 4.22
C TYR A 224 1.41 12.58 4.65
N ALA A 225 1.69 13.38 5.67
CA ALA A 225 0.82 14.49 6.09
C ALA A 225 1.62 15.66 6.68
N ALA A 226 1.16 16.87 6.42
CA ALA A 226 1.62 18.09 7.08
C ALA A 226 0.48 19.11 7.06
N GLY A 227 0.53 20.05 7.99
CA GLY A 227 -0.54 21.03 8.09
C GLY A 227 -0.30 22.07 9.17
N PHE A 228 -1.35 22.85 9.39
CA PHE A 228 -1.40 23.89 10.40
C PHE A 228 -2.41 23.57 11.49
N ALA A 229 -2.19 24.11 12.68
CA ALA A 229 -3.11 24.06 13.81
C ALA A 229 -2.93 25.28 14.73
N ASP A 230 -3.91 25.55 15.58
CA ASP A 230 -3.89 26.63 16.57
C ASP A 230 -3.14 26.26 17.87
N ARG A 231 -2.72 24.99 17.99
CA ARG A 231 -1.96 24.39 19.07
C ARG A 231 -1.22 23.17 18.55
N VAL A 232 -0.29 22.62 19.33
CA VAL A 232 0.35 21.36 18.99
C VAL A 232 -0.72 20.26 18.91
N PRO A 233 -0.89 19.59 17.75
CA PRO A 233 -1.87 18.52 17.63
C PRO A 233 -1.56 17.36 18.58
N ASP A 234 -2.61 16.69 19.03
CA ASP A 234 -2.48 15.41 19.72
C ASP A 234 -1.95 14.35 18.73
N LYS A 235 -0.85 13.68 19.12
CA LYS A 235 -0.17 12.70 18.27
C LYS A 235 -1.08 11.52 17.94
N ASP A 236 -1.84 11.03 18.92
CA ASP A 236 -2.70 9.86 18.72
C ASP A 236 -3.92 10.22 17.87
N ALA A 237 -4.44 11.44 17.99
CA ALA A 237 -5.44 11.96 17.08
C ALA A 237 -4.94 12.03 15.64
N LEU A 238 -3.72 12.55 15.41
CA LEU A 238 -3.12 12.61 14.07
C LEU A 238 -2.87 11.24 13.45
N LYS A 239 -2.52 10.25 14.27
CA LYS A 239 -2.41 8.87 13.80
C LYS A 239 -3.75 8.34 13.30
N ARG A 240 -4.88 8.76 13.88
CA ARG A 240 -6.24 8.34 13.47
C ARG A 240 -6.78 9.14 12.29
N ASP A 241 -6.52 10.44 12.26
CA ASP A 241 -6.96 11.38 11.24
C ASP A 241 -5.97 12.55 11.17
N ALA A 242 -5.29 12.68 10.03
CA ALA A 242 -4.32 13.73 9.79
C ALA A 242 -4.89 14.86 8.90
N ALA A 243 -6.20 15.09 8.95
CA ALA A 243 -6.83 16.26 8.35
C ALA A 243 -6.26 17.57 8.92
N THR A 244 -6.17 18.59 8.07
CA THR A 244 -5.70 19.93 8.46
C THR A 244 -6.73 20.98 8.09
N PRO A 245 -6.99 21.98 8.95
CA PRO A 245 -7.88 23.08 8.63
C PRO A 245 -7.34 23.90 7.45
N ALA A 246 -8.22 24.25 6.52
CA ALA A 246 -7.87 25.17 5.43
C ALA A 246 -7.72 26.63 5.91
N THR A 247 -8.33 26.97 7.05
CA THR A 247 -8.36 28.33 7.60
C THR A 247 -8.16 28.32 9.12
N LEU A 248 -7.52 29.36 9.65
CA LEU A 248 -7.43 29.62 11.09
C LEU A 248 -7.92 31.04 11.40
N SER A 249 -8.41 31.26 12.62
CA SER A 249 -8.76 32.60 13.08
C SER A 249 -7.52 33.40 13.44
N LYS A 250 -7.54 34.70 13.19
CA LYS A 250 -6.56 35.69 13.66
C LYS A 250 -6.43 35.69 15.18
N ALA A 251 -7.52 35.34 15.89
CA ALA A 251 -7.55 35.22 17.34
C ALA A 251 -6.95 33.90 17.86
N ALA A 252 -6.51 32.98 16.98
CA ALA A 252 -5.85 31.74 17.40
C ALA A 252 -4.63 32.07 18.29
N PRO A 253 -4.44 31.36 19.41
CA PRO A 253 -3.40 31.67 20.39
C PRO A 253 -1.98 31.37 19.87
N ALA A 254 -1.85 30.52 18.86
CA ALA A 254 -0.61 30.19 18.20
C ALA A 254 -0.85 29.80 16.74
N LEU A 255 0.23 29.80 15.96
CA LEU A 255 0.28 29.19 14.65
C LEU A 255 1.32 28.08 14.69
N VAL A 256 0.85 26.83 14.62
CA VAL A 256 1.69 25.63 14.70
C VAL A 256 1.72 24.94 13.34
N LEU A 257 2.93 24.80 12.79
CA LEU A 257 3.21 23.93 11.66
C LEU A 257 3.57 22.54 12.19
N TRP A 258 3.05 21.51 11.55
CA TRP A 258 3.36 20.13 11.91
C TRP A 258 3.55 19.24 10.67
N GLY A 259 4.24 18.12 10.86
CA GLY A 259 4.43 17.10 9.85
C GLY A 259 4.50 15.70 10.45
N ALA A 260 3.99 14.72 9.71
CA ALA A 260 3.99 13.31 10.04
C ALA A 260 4.59 12.50 8.87
N LEU A 261 5.49 11.60 9.21
CA LEU A 261 6.40 10.95 8.27
C LEU A 261 6.50 9.45 8.55
N PHE A 262 6.74 8.68 7.49
CA PHE A 262 7.10 7.27 7.56
C PHE A 262 8.54 7.02 7.13
N GLY A 263 9.15 5.94 7.63
CA GLY A 263 10.45 5.47 7.15
C GLY A 263 11.65 6.29 7.62
N ILE A 264 11.64 6.66 8.89
CA ILE A 264 12.70 7.46 9.49
C ILE A 264 13.86 6.57 9.92
N GLU A 265 15.08 6.96 9.57
CA GLU A 265 16.32 6.29 9.95
C GLU A 265 17.01 7.02 11.11
N GLY A 266 17.86 6.31 11.84
CA GLY A 266 18.70 6.92 12.87
C GLY A 266 19.54 8.08 12.30
N GLY A 267 19.56 9.21 13.01
CA GLY A 267 20.25 10.43 12.60
C GLY A 267 19.43 11.38 11.71
N ASP A 268 18.26 10.97 11.23
CA ASP A 268 17.38 11.85 10.44
C ASP A 268 16.92 13.06 11.25
N VAL A 269 16.89 14.23 10.60
CA VAL A 269 16.44 15.51 11.17
C VAL A 269 15.22 16.00 10.40
N VAL A 270 14.16 16.38 11.10
CA VAL A 270 13.00 17.04 10.50
C VAL A 270 13.12 18.54 10.70
N ARG A 271 13.10 19.30 9.62
CA ARG A 271 13.11 20.76 9.62
C ARG A 271 11.71 21.31 9.36
N LEU A 272 11.28 22.26 10.18
CA LEU A 272 10.03 22.99 10.02
C LEU A 272 10.33 24.47 9.80
N THR A 273 9.85 25.03 8.69
CA THR A 273 10.01 26.44 8.33
C THR A 273 8.65 27.10 8.18
N LEU A 274 8.43 28.24 8.84
CA LEU A 274 7.19 29.02 8.79
C LEU A 274 7.46 30.37 8.13
N THR A 275 6.64 30.73 7.15
CA THR A 275 6.72 31.99 6.42
C THR A 275 5.41 32.76 6.55
N ALA A 276 5.51 34.02 6.93
CA ALA A 276 4.39 34.95 7.04
C ALA A 276 3.84 35.36 5.66
N PRO A 277 2.63 35.95 5.59
CA PRO A 277 2.03 36.39 4.32
C PRO A 277 2.87 37.42 3.55
N ASP A 278 3.70 38.20 4.24
CA ASP A 278 4.62 39.18 3.65
C ASP A 278 5.92 38.55 3.11
N GLY A 279 6.07 37.22 3.23
CA GLY A 279 7.26 36.47 2.81
C GLY A 279 8.34 36.35 3.89
N THR A 280 8.16 36.94 5.07
CA THR A 280 9.16 36.88 6.16
C THR A 280 9.21 35.48 6.78
N GLU A 281 10.40 34.90 6.92
CA GLU A 281 10.61 33.69 7.71
C GLU A 281 10.42 34.00 9.21
N ARG A 282 9.42 33.38 9.83
CA ARG A 282 9.07 33.59 11.25
C ARG A 282 9.60 32.49 12.15
N LEU A 283 9.91 31.33 11.58
CA LEU A 283 10.45 30.18 12.29
C LEU A 283 11.25 29.31 11.33
N ARG A 284 12.39 28.82 11.79
CA ARG A 284 13.10 27.67 11.24
C ARG A 284 13.59 26.83 12.41
N ARG A 285 13.08 25.61 12.55
CA ARG A 285 13.41 24.69 13.63
C ARG A 285 13.86 23.36 13.03
N ASP A 286 15.03 22.91 13.47
CA ASP A 286 15.44 21.51 13.33
C ASP A 286 15.04 20.76 14.59
N ALA A 287 14.31 19.65 14.43
CA ALA A 287 14.06 18.72 15.51
C ALA A 287 15.34 17.96 15.90
N ASP A 288 15.36 17.39 17.09
CA ASP A 288 16.48 16.54 17.51
C ASP A 288 16.66 15.37 16.53
N PRO A 289 17.91 14.97 16.19
CA PRO A 289 18.14 13.83 15.33
C PRO A 289 17.43 12.58 15.84
N ALA A 290 16.89 11.76 14.93
CA ALA A 290 16.24 10.51 15.29
C ALA A 290 17.24 9.61 16.04
N ALA A 291 16.95 9.28 17.29
CA ALA A 291 17.85 8.42 18.08
C ALA A 291 17.97 6.99 17.50
N ARG A 292 16.97 6.56 16.73
CA ARG A 292 16.90 5.23 16.09
C ARG A 292 15.97 5.27 14.89
N THR A 293 16.05 4.23 14.07
CA THR A 293 15.04 3.94 13.05
C THR A 293 13.67 3.76 13.69
N GLN A 294 12.65 4.34 13.06
CA GLN A 294 11.25 4.25 13.48
C GLN A 294 10.31 4.28 12.27
N ALA A 295 9.27 3.46 12.32
CA ALA A 295 8.27 3.36 11.25
C ALA A 295 7.52 4.69 11.04
N TRP A 296 7.31 5.47 12.10
CA TRP A 296 6.58 6.73 12.09
C TRP A 296 7.23 7.79 12.96
N ARG A 297 7.19 9.05 12.52
CA ARG A 297 7.61 10.23 13.29
C ARG A 297 6.65 11.39 13.08
N PHE A 298 6.49 12.20 14.12
CA PHE A 298 5.78 13.46 14.07
C PHE A 298 6.62 14.56 14.71
N GLU A 299 6.56 15.74 14.11
CA GLU A 299 7.18 16.93 14.64
C GLU A 299 6.25 18.12 14.46
N ALA A 300 6.28 19.03 15.43
CA ALA A 300 5.54 20.28 15.40
C ALA A 300 6.39 21.42 15.94
N ALA A 301 6.18 22.61 15.37
CA ALA A 301 6.84 23.83 15.80
C ALA A 301 5.95 25.02 15.42
N GLY A 302 5.98 26.08 16.22
CA GLY A 302 5.09 27.21 15.97
C GLY A 302 5.49 28.47 16.70
N ILE A 303 4.75 29.53 16.40
CA ILE A 303 4.87 30.83 17.04
C ILE A 303 3.64 31.11 17.89
N LYS A 304 3.82 31.78 19.02
CA LYS A 304 2.69 32.34 19.78
C LYS A 304 2.12 33.53 19.02
N ALA A 305 0.81 33.73 19.09
CA ALA A 305 0.19 34.92 18.53
C ALA A 305 0.65 36.17 19.32
N PRO A 306 1.01 37.27 18.62
CA PRO A 306 1.30 38.53 19.29
C PRO A 306 0.00 39.14 19.85
N ALA A 307 0.11 40.19 20.68
CA ALA A 307 -1.03 40.83 21.34
C ALA A 307 -2.15 41.31 20.38
N GLY A 308 -1.83 41.57 19.10
CA GLY A 308 -2.80 41.94 18.05
C GLY A 308 -3.34 40.78 17.21
N GLY A 309 -3.06 39.53 17.61
CA GLY A 309 -3.40 38.32 16.85
C GLY A 309 -2.44 38.02 15.69
N LEU A 310 -2.65 36.90 15.02
CA LEU A 310 -1.86 36.50 13.86
C LEU A 310 -2.05 37.49 12.69
N ALA A 311 -1.03 37.65 11.85
CA ALA A 311 -1.19 38.42 10.61
C ALA A 311 -2.22 37.72 9.71
N ALA A 312 -3.19 38.47 9.20
CA ALA A 312 -4.17 37.94 8.25
C ALA A 312 -3.50 37.67 6.89
N GLY A 313 -4.03 36.69 6.17
CA GLY A 313 -3.51 36.25 4.87
C GLY A 313 -2.92 34.85 4.89
N THR A 314 -2.31 34.46 3.77
CA THR A 314 -1.81 33.11 3.58
C THR A 314 -0.45 32.91 4.24
N TRP A 315 -0.42 32.08 5.27
CA TRP A 315 0.82 31.57 5.85
C TRP A 315 1.28 30.34 5.10
N ARG A 316 2.59 30.20 4.94
CA ARG A 316 3.22 29.05 4.26
C ARG A 316 4.12 28.30 5.23
N GLY A 317 4.14 26.99 5.11
CA GLY A 317 4.98 26.11 5.91
C GLY A 317 5.67 25.09 5.04
N THR A 318 6.94 24.83 5.33
CA THR A 318 7.71 23.75 4.70
C THR A 318 8.17 22.79 5.78
N VAL A 319 7.88 21.50 5.59
CA VAL A 319 8.42 20.41 6.40
C VAL A 319 9.38 19.61 5.53
N GLU A 320 10.61 19.43 5.98
CA GLU A 320 11.65 18.68 5.29
C GLU A 320 12.15 17.54 6.17
N LEU A 321 12.30 16.34 5.61
CA LEU A 321 13.14 15.30 6.17
C LEU A 321 14.54 15.41 5.59
N ARG A 322 15.54 15.45 6.47
CA ARG A 322 16.95 15.55 6.10
C ARG A 322 17.74 14.36 6.63
N ARG A 323 18.56 13.76 5.76
CA ARG A 323 19.44 12.62 6.07
C ARG A 323 20.86 12.94 5.62
N GLY A 324 21.81 12.85 6.54
CA GLY A 324 23.20 13.25 6.25
C GLY A 324 23.32 14.68 5.72
N GLY A 325 22.39 15.58 6.11
CA GLY A 325 22.32 16.97 5.66
C GLY A 325 21.57 17.20 4.34
N ALA A 326 21.33 16.18 3.53
CA ALA A 326 20.57 16.28 2.28
C ALA A 326 19.05 16.19 2.55
N VAL A 327 18.24 16.92 1.77
CA VAL A 327 16.78 16.78 1.81
C VAL A 327 16.40 15.47 1.12
N VAL A 328 15.75 14.58 1.87
CA VAL A 328 15.24 13.30 1.35
C VAL A 328 13.79 13.45 0.91
N GLU A 329 13.01 14.23 1.66
CA GLU A 329 11.62 14.48 1.37
C GLU A 329 11.22 15.87 1.86
N ALA A 330 10.33 16.54 1.12
CA ALA A 330 9.86 17.86 1.52
C ALA A 330 8.40 18.08 1.11
N ARG A 331 7.67 18.83 1.94
CA ARG A 331 6.29 19.22 1.64
C ARG A 331 6.05 20.65 2.04
N SER A 332 5.45 21.39 1.11
CA SER A 332 4.92 22.72 1.36
C SER A 332 3.42 22.66 1.61
N VAL A 333 2.96 23.37 2.64
CA VAL A 333 1.55 23.54 3.00
C VAL A 333 1.25 25.02 3.23
N ALA A 334 -0.02 25.38 3.17
CA ALA A 334 -0.47 26.74 3.43
C ALA A 334 -1.76 26.73 4.25
N VAL A 335 -1.98 27.80 5.01
CA VAL A 335 -3.22 28.06 5.73
C VAL A 335 -3.60 29.52 5.60
N GLU A 336 -4.88 29.79 5.43
CA GLU A 336 -5.39 31.15 5.38
C GLU A 336 -5.79 31.61 6.78
N VAL A 337 -5.15 32.67 7.30
CA VAL A 337 -5.55 33.30 8.57
C VAL A 337 -6.57 34.40 8.29
N ARG A 338 -7.78 34.23 8.83
CA ARG A 338 -8.91 35.13 8.63
C ARG A 338 -9.23 35.91 9.91
N PRO A 339 -9.82 37.11 9.81
CA PRO A 339 -10.30 37.86 10.98
C PRO A 339 -11.14 37.01 11.92
#